data_AF-A0A958A5V5-F1
#
_entry.id   AF-A0A958A5V5-F1
#
_cell.length_a   1.000
_cell.length_b   1.000
_cell.length_c   1.000
_cell.angle_alpha   90.00
_cell.angle_beta   90.00
_cell.angle_gamma   90.00
#
_symmetry.space_group_name_H-M   'P 1'
#
loop_
_entity.id
_entity.type
_entity.pdbx_description
1 polymer ?
#
loop_
_entity_poly.entity_id
_entity_poly.type
_entity_poly.pdbx_seq_one_letter_code
_entity_poly.pdbx_strand_id
1 'polypeptide(L)'
;MADKIVIGLTGNIATGKSIVMRMLQELGATPIDADKLVHQLMQKGGPVYQAIVEEFGKYVLDEKGQISRPRLGKIVFSQPNALARLEALTHPSVIKEVKRLVAEVKSPVVVIEAIKLFESGLADECQSVWVVTAPPEMQLRRLVERRRMAPDQAKQRIRAQGSQREKAIKADIIIDNSGALVKTWQIVKKHYTDLVEANRPVQVAPEPEPVEAAPTPAPENSASLVIRRAKRDDLGGMSKLISTATGGTIDPDISDMMESLFSRAYLVALSGGQIVGMVGWQTENLVAGLQDFYMIKESLWSTVAEKMLSKVEEEVDSLSCEVALVFVLNQAGQKPIEFLESQSYERAESSTLIPDWREAAVEWQPESSILLYKKLREQRIMVPM
;
A
#
# COMPACT_ATOMS: atom_id res chain seq x y z
N MET A 1 -13.31 -8.81 26.85
CA MET A 1 -12.87 -8.01 25.68
C MET A 1 -13.11 -8.90 24.48
N ALA A 2 -13.78 -8.43 23.42
CA ALA A 2 -14.07 -9.30 22.29
C ALA A 2 -12.76 -9.84 21.70
N ASP A 3 -12.64 -11.16 21.60
CA ASP A 3 -11.51 -11.80 20.92
C ASP A 3 -11.49 -11.30 19.48
N LYS A 4 -10.45 -10.53 19.13
CA LYS A 4 -10.27 -10.01 17.78
C LYS A 4 -9.88 -11.16 16.87
N ILE A 5 -10.40 -11.14 15.66
CA ILE A 5 -9.97 -12.06 14.62
C ILE A 5 -8.63 -11.57 14.10
N VAL A 6 -7.58 -12.37 14.27
CA VAL A 6 -6.23 -12.05 13.80
C VAL A 6 -5.90 -12.92 12.60
N ILE A 7 -5.77 -12.30 11.43
CA ILE A 7 -5.38 -12.95 10.19
C ILE A 7 -3.88 -12.74 9.96
N GLY A 8 -3.11 -13.80 9.77
CA GLY A 8 -1.73 -13.72 9.32
C GLY A 8 -1.66 -13.79 7.80
N LEU A 9 -1.21 -12.72 7.14
CA LEU A 9 -1.07 -12.67 5.69
C LEU A 9 0.40 -12.85 5.27
N THR A 10 0.68 -13.89 4.48
CA THR A 10 2.01 -14.11 3.92
C THR A 10 1.96 -14.60 2.47
N GLY A 11 3.11 -14.86 1.89
CA GLY A 11 3.29 -15.12 0.47
C GLY A 11 4.65 -14.66 -0.03
N ASN A 12 5.09 -15.23 -1.14
CA ASN A 12 6.39 -14.90 -1.71
C ASN A 12 6.39 -13.53 -2.42
N ILE A 13 7.54 -13.13 -2.93
CA ILE A 13 7.72 -11.90 -3.69
C ILE A 13 6.81 -11.93 -4.93
N ALA A 14 6.20 -10.80 -5.26
CA ALA A 14 5.35 -10.65 -6.44
C ALA A 14 4.15 -11.61 -6.56
N THR A 15 3.73 -12.27 -5.46
CA THR A 15 2.46 -13.04 -5.45
C THR A 15 1.23 -12.15 -5.30
N GLY A 16 1.40 -10.91 -4.83
CA GLY A 16 0.32 -9.93 -4.68
C GLY A 16 -0.27 -9.83 -3.28
N LYS A 17 0.52 -10.12 -2.23
CA LYS A 17 0.15 -9.89 -0.82
C LYS A 17 -0.45 -8.51 -0.58
N SER A 18 0.20 -7.45 -1.06
CA SER A 18 -0.27 -6.08 -0.87
C SER A 18 -1.63 -5.80 -1.51
N ILE A 19 -1.99 -6.52 -2.58
CA ILE A 19 -3.32 -6.46 -3.19
C ILE A 19 -4.34 -7.09 -2.25
N VAL A 20 -4.07 -8.30 -1.76
CA VAL A 20 -4.94 -8.99 -0.79
C VAL A 20 -5.08 -8.21 0.51
N MET A 21 -4.01 -7.58 1.00
CA MET A 21 -4.06 -6.71 2.17
C MET A 21 -5.06 -5.58 1.97
N ARG A 22 -5.00 -4.88 0.84
CA ARG A 22 -5.96 -3.80 0.54
C ARG A 22 -7.38 -4.31 0.40
N MET A 23 -7.57 -5.49 -0.20
CA MET A 23 -8.89 -6.12 -0.24
C MET A 23 -9.44 -6.35 1.18
N LEU A 24 -8.62 -6.82 2.12
CA LEU A 24 -9.02 -7.00 3.52
C LEU A 24 -9.30 -5.65 4.22
N GLN A 25 -8.51 -4.61 3.94
CA GLN A 25 -8.76 -3.27 4.46
C GLN A 25 -10.10 -2.70 3.98
N GLU A 26 -10.44 -2.88 2.70
CA GLU A 26 -11.74 -2.49 2.13
C GLU A 26 -12.91 -3.20 2.81
N LEU A 27 -12.68 -4.40 3.37
CA LEU A 27 -13.67 -5.16 4.14
C LEU A 27 -13.72 -4.77 5.63
N GLY A 28 -12.90 -3.81 6.06
CA GLY A 28 -12.88 -3.25 7.42
C GLY A 28 -11.75 -3.78 8.31
N ALA A 29 -10.83 -4.60 7.79
CA ALA A 29 -9.71 -5.12 8.56
C ALA A 29 -8.63 -4.05 8.79
N THR A 30 -8.00 -4.06 9.96
CA THR A 30 -6.88 -3.15 10.26
C THR A 30 -5.53 -3.82 9.96
N PRO A 31 -4.67 -3.24 9.12
CA PRO A 31 -3.38 -3.84 8.77
C PRO A 31 -2.32 -3.56 9.85
N ILE A 32 -1.44 -4.53 10.07
CA ILE A 32 -0.20 -4.39 10.82
C ILE A 32 0.92 -4.95 9.93
N ASP A 33 1.88 -4.09 9.55
CA ASP A 33 3.03 -4.47 8.73
C ASP A 33 4.21 -4.82 9.64
N ALA A 34 4.45 -6.12 9.87
CA ALA A 34 5.49 -6.59 10.76
C ALA A 34 6.89 -6.28 10.23
N ASP A 35 7.08 -6.27 8.89
CA ASP A 35 8.35 -5.96 8.26
C ASP A 35 8.74 -4.48 8.47
N LYS A 36 7.76 -3.57 8.51
CA LYS A 36 7.98 -2.17 8.91
C LYS A 36 8.31 -2.02 10.39
N LEU A 37 7.65 -2.80 11.26
CA LEU A 37 7.92 -2.74 12.71
C LEU A 37 9.36 -3.12 13.03
N VAL A 38 9.93 -4.12 12.35
CA VAL A 38 11.36 -4.48 12.50
C VAL A 38 12.24 -3.24 12.38
N HIS A 39 12.03 -2.41 11.36
CA HIS A 39 12.83 -1.21 11.16
C HIS A 39 12.67 -0.19 12.28
N GLN A 40 11.46 0.01 12.80
CA GLN A 40 11.20 0.93 13.90
C GLN A 40 11.89 0.47 15.19
N LEU A 41 11.82 -0.83 15.49
CA LEU A 41 12.43 -1.40 16.69
C LEU A 41 13.96 -1.35 16.67
N MET A 42 14.56 -1.30 15.47
CA MET A 42 16.00 -1.19 15.26
C MET A 42 16.54 0.25 15.30
N GLN A 43 15.68 1.27 15.38
CA GLN A 43 16.16 2.66 15.50
C GLN A 43 16.91 2.87 16.81
N LYS A 44 17.82 3.84 16.85
CA LYS A 44 18.53 4.21 18.08
C LYS A 44 17.54 4.50 19.22
N GLY A 45 17.70 3.78 20.33
CA GLY A 45 16.77 3.82 21.48
C GLY A 45 15.65 2.78 21.42
N GLY A 46 15.49 2.08 20.30
CA GLY A 46 14.57 0.95 20.15
C GLY A 46 15.08 -0.32 20.84
N PRO A 47 14.17 -1.29 21.11
CA PRO A 47 14.44 -2.41 22.01
C PRO A 47 15.48 -3.41 21.49
N VAL A 48 15.74 -3.44 20.17
CA VAL A 48 16.72 -4.37 19.58
C VAL A 48 18.00 -3.67 19.13
N TYR A 49 18.06 -2.35 19.17
CA TYR A 49 19.19 -1.57 18.67
C TYR A 49 20.50 -1.97 19.35
N GLN A 50 20.53 -1.96 20.69
CA GLN A 50 21.77 -2.20 21.42
C GLN A 50 22.27 -3.64 21.22
N ALA A 51 21.38 -4.63 21.28
CA ALA A 51 21.71 -6.02 21.04
C ALA A 51 22.29 -6.25 19.63
N ILE A 52 21.74 -5.59 18.61
CA ILE A 52 22.27 -5.68 17.24
C ILE A 52 23.65 -5.03 17.13
N VAL A 53 23.88 -3.89 17.78
CA VAL A 53 25.20 -3.23 17.79
C VAL A 53 26.24 -4.05 18.53
N GLU A 54 25.86 -4.74 19.60
CA GLU A 54 26.75 -5.64 20.34
C GLU A 54 27.08 -6.90 19.52
N GLU A 55 26.09 -7.51 18.88
CA GLU A 55 26.24 -8.72 18.09
C GLU A 55 27.02 -8.49 16.78
N PHE A 56 26.67 -7.44 16.04
CA PHE A 56 27.24 -7.16 14.73
C PHE A 56 28.29 -6.06 14.75
N GLY A 57 28.60 -5.46 15.90
CA GLY A 57 29.62 -4.44 16.05
C GLY A 57 29.24 -3.06 15.49
N LYS A 58 29.99 -2.02 15.89
CA LYS A 58 29.73 -0.63 15.52
C LYS A 58 29.84 -0.32 14.02
N TYR A 59 30.44 -1.20 13.22
CA TYR A 59 30.58 -0.98 11.78
C TYR A 59 29.23 -1.08 11.03
N VAL A 60 28.18 -1.63 11.66
CA VAL A 60 26.82 -1.55 11.13
C VAL A 60 26.18 -0.17 11.29
N LEU A 61 26.79 0.73 12.05
CA LEU A 61 26.26 2.07 12.28
C LEU A 61 26.64 3.03 11.16
N ASP A 62 25.78 4.02 10.89
CA ASP A 62 26.09 5.19 10.07
C ASP A 62 26.75 6.31 10.89
N GLU A 63 27.02 7.45 10.25
CA GLU A 63 27.66 8.61 10.87
C GLU A 63 26.83 9.25 12.00
N LYS A 64 25.51 9.05 11.98
CA LYS A 64 24.57 9.52 13.01
C LYS A 64 24.42 8.50 14.15
N GLY A 65 25.09 7.35 14.04
CA GLY A 65 24.99 6.24 14.98
C GLY A 65 23.69 5.45 14.84
N GLN A 66 22.97 5.53 13.72
CA GLN A 66 21.82 4.67 13.42
C GLN A 66 22.28 3.37 12.76
N ILE A 67 21.51 2.28 12.88
CA ILE A 67 21.82 1.04 12.16
C ILE A 67 21.61 1.26 10.65
N SER A 68 22.68 1.11 9.88
CA SER A 68 22.66 1.20 8.42
C SER A 68 22.19 -0.12 7.81
N ARG A 69 20.98 -0.13 7.24
CA ARG A 69 20.39 -1.30 6.56
C ARG A 69 21.29 -1.84 5.44
N PRO A 70 21.93 -1.01 4.58
CA PRO A 70 22.86 -1.51 3.59
C PRO A 70 24.08 -2.22 4.20
N ARG A 71 24.64 -1.69 5.30
CA ARG A 71 25.81 -2.30 5.97
C ARG A 71 25.44 -3.61 6.66
N LEU A 72 24.35 -3.60 7.44
CA LEU A 72 23.85 -4.81 8.10
C LEU A 72 23.44 -5.88 7.08
N GLY A 73 22.72 -5.47 6.03
CA GLY A 73 22.28 -6.32 4.92
C GLY A 73 23.44 -7.09 4.27
N LYS A 74 24.56 -6.41 3.98
CA LYS A 74 25.76 -7.06 3.42
C LYS A 74 26.27 -8.24 4.26
N ILE A 75 26.16 -8.13 5.59
CA ILE A 75 26.62 -9.18 6.52
C ILE A 75 25.61 -10.32 6.55
N VAL A 76 24.34 -10.00 6.82
CA VAL A 76 23.31 -11.03 7.05
C VAL A 76 22.95 -11.78 5.77
N PHE A 77 22.99 -11.13 4.61
CA PHE A 77 22.71 -11.80 3.34
C PHE A 77 23.91 -12.55 2.75
N SER A 78 25.13 -12.34 3.27
CA SER A 78 26.30 -13.14 2.87
C SER A 78 26.51 -14.39 3.74
N GLN A 79 25.92 -14.43 4.95
CA GLN A 79 26.12 -15.53 5.90
C GLN A 79 24.79 -15.97 6.53
N PRO A 80 24.30 -17.19 6.24
CA PRO A 80 23.05 -17.71 6.83
C PRO A 80 23.01 -17.67 8.36
N ASN A 81 24.14 -17.97 9.02
CA ASN A 81 24.24 -17.91 10.48
C ASN A 81 24.11 -16.47 11.02
N ALA A 82 24.59 -15.46 10.29
CA ALA A 82 24.44 -14.07 10.69
C ALA A 82 22.98 -13.62 10.60
N LEU A 83 22.27 -14.04 9.55
CA LEU A 83 20.84 -13.79 9.42
C LEU A 83 20.04 -14.42 10.57
N ALA A 84 20.32 -15.68 10.90
CA ALA A 84 19.64 -16.37 12.00
C ALA A 84 19.85 -15.66 13.35
N ARG A 85 21.04 -15.10 13.61
CA ARG A 85 21.31 -14.32 14.83
C ARG A 85 20.54 -13.00 14.84
N LEU A 86 20.48 -12.28 13.72
CA LEU A 86 19.66 -11.07 13.62
C LEU A 86 18.18 -11.37 13.87
N GLU A 87 17.68 -12.46 13.31
CA GLU A 87 16.30 -12.91 13.46
C GLU A 87 15.98 -13.28 14.91
N ALA A 88 16.87 -14.01 15.59
CA ALA A 88 16.73 -14.34 17.00
C ALA A 88 16.65 -13.10 17.91
N LEU A 89 17.38 -12.03 17.57
CA LEU A 89 17.32 -10.75 18.30
C LEU A 89 16.03 -9.97 18.01
N THR A 90 15.53 -10.03 16.78
CA THR A 90 14.44 -9.17 16.31
C THR A 90 13.05 -9.77 16.55
N HIS A 91 12.86 -11.06 16.25
CA HIS A 91 11.53 -11.71 16.25
C HIS A 91 10.79 -11.59 17.59
N PRO A 92 11.40 -11.83 18.78
CA PRO A 92 10.68 -11.71 20.04
C PRO A 92 10.14 -10.29 20.31
N SER A 93 10.92 -9.27 19.94
CA SER A 93 10.52 -7.87 20.10
C SER A 93 9.41 -7.49 19.12
N VAL A 94 9.46 -8.01 17.88
CA VAL A 94 8.40 -7.82 16.89
C VAL A 94 7.09 -8.45 17.35
N ILE A 95 7.12 -9.71 17.82
CA ILE A 95 5.92 -10.39 18.34
C ILE A 95 5.30 -9.58 19.49
N LYS A 96 6.13 -9.13 20.45
CA LYS A 96 5.66 -8.32 21.58
C LYS A 96 4.97 -7.03 21.12
N GLU A 97 5.55 -6.35 20.14
CA GLU A 97 4.99 -5.11 19.62
C GLU A 97 3.71 -5.35 18.80
N VAL A 98 3.67 -6.40 17.98
CA VAL A 98 2.47 -6.81 17.26
C VAL A 98 1.33 -7.11 18.24
N LYS A 99 1.58 -7.85 19.33
CA LYS A 99 0.57 -8.10 20.38
C LYS A 99 0.02 -6.81 20.98
N ARG A 100 0.91 -5.86 21.30
CA ARG A 100 0.52 -4.54 21.83
C ARG A 100 -0.40 -3.81 20.85
N LEU A 101 -0.01 -3.74 19.57
CA LEU A 101 -0.79 -3.09 18.52
C LEU A 101 -2.14 -3.78 18.31
N VAL A 102 -2.17 -5.12 18.23
CA VAL A 102 -3.41 -5.90 18.13
C VAL A 102 -4.34 -5.58 19.29
N ALA A 103 -3.83 -5.46 20.53
CA ALA A 103 -4.62 -5.11 21.70
C ALA A 103 -5.24 -3.70 21.63
N GLU A 104 -4.55 -2.74 20.99
CA GLU A 104 -4.99 -1.34 20.86
C GLU A 104 -5.99 -1.09 19.71
N VAL A 105 -5.97 -1.93 18.66
CA VAL A 105 -6.87 -1.77 17.53
C VAL A 105 -8.34 -1.93 17.97
N LYS A 106 -9.25 -1.07 17.48
CA LYS A 106 -10.68 -1.19 17.80
C LYS A 106 -11.46 -2.06 16.82
N SER A 107 -10.94 -2.27 15.62
CA SER A 107 -11.59 -3.12 14.60
C SER A 107 -11.70 -4.57 15.09
N PRO A 108 -12.80 -5.27 14.76
CA PRO A 108 -12.95 -6.68 15.09
C PRO A 108 -11.96 -7.59 14.35
N VAL A 109 -11.38 -7.14 13.22
CA VAL A 109 -10.42 -7.91 12.42
C VAL A 109 -9.11 -7.16 12.26
N VAL A 110 -8.01 -7.84 12.55
CA VAL A 110 -6.64 -7.38 12.36
C VAL A 110 -5.93 -8.29 11.37
N VAL A 111 -5.14 -7.73 10.45
CA VAL A 111 -4.33 -8.50 9.50
C VAL A 111 -2.85 -8.18 9.73
N ILE A 112 -2.06 -9.18 10.11
CA ILE A 112 -0.61 -9.08 10.27
C ILE A 112 0.04 -9.51 8.96
N GLU A 113 0.68 -8.59 8.24
CA GLU A 113 1.52 -8.92 7.08
C GLU A 113 2.95 -9.15 7.51
N ALA A 114 3.51 -10.31 7.14
CA ALA A 114 4.92 -10.61 7.33
C ALA A 114 5.44 -11.54 6.22
N ILE A 115 6.58 -11.21 5.60
CA ILE A 115 7.22 -12.10 4.63
C ILE A 115 7.66 -13.41 5.30
N LYS A 116 8.15 -13.32 6.54
CA LYS A 116 8.63 -14.43 7.38
C LYS A 116 7.64 -14.80 8.49
N LEU A 117 6.34 -14.85 8.16
CA LEU A 117 5.28 -15.07 9.14
C LEU A 117 5.47 -16.37 9.96
N PHE A 118 5.82 -17.47 9.30
CA PHE A 118 6.04 -18.75 9.97
C PHE A 118 7.40 -18.78 10.69
N GLU A 119 8.44 -18.30 10.02
CA GLU A 119 9.82 -18.34 10.53
C GLU A 119 10.02 -17.41 11.73
N SER A 120 9.19 -16.36 11.85
CA SER A 120 9.20 -15.46 12.99
C SER A 120 8.39 -15.93 14.19
N GLY A 121 7.56 -16.97 14.04
CA GLY A 121 6.59 -17.39 15.07
C GLY A 121 5.33 -16.50 15.13
N LEU A 122 5.20 -15.49 14.27
CA LEU A 122 3.99 -14.65 14.21
C LEU A 122 2.74 -15.43 13.78
N ALA A 123 2.91 -16.53 13.05
CA ALA A 123 1.80 -17.41 12.69
C ALA A 123 1.06 -17.96 13.91
N ASP A 124 1.76 -18.21 15.02
CA ASP A 124 1.17 -18.74 16.26
C ASP A 124 0.30 -17.70 16.98
N GLU A 125 0.45 -16.42 16.63
CA GLU A 125 -0.35 -15.31 17.14
C GLU A 125 -1.59 -15.02 16.27
N CYS A 126 -1.77 -15.79 15.19
CA CYS A 126 -2.86 -15.62 14.25
C CYS A 126 -3.93 -16.69 14.47
N GLN A 127 -5.20 -16.30 14.36
CA GLN A 127 -6.33 -17.22 14.35
C GLN A 127 -6.47 -17.93 13.00
N SER A 128 -6.11 -17.26 11.91
CA SER A 128 -6.13 -17.83 10.56
C SER A 128 -4.95 -17.30 9.74
N VAL A 129 -4.22 -18.19 9.09
CA VAL A 129 -3.07 -17.87 8.24
C VAL A 129 -3.45 -18.00 6.76
N TRP A 130 -3.30 -16.90 6.04
CA TRP A 130 -3.64 -16.74 4.64
C TRP A 130 -2.36 -16.63 3.81
N VAL A 131 -2.20 -17.51 2.82
CA VAL A 131 -1.03 -17.53 1.93
C VAL A 131 -1.42 -17.15 0.52
N VAL A 132 -0.84 -16.06 0.01
CA VAL A 132 -1.03 -15.60 -1.36
C VAL A 132 0.02 -16.24 -2.28
N THR A 133 -0.44 -16.96 -3.29
CA THR A 133 0.40 -17.68 -4.24
C THR A 133 0.26 -17.13 -5.66
N ALA A 134 1.32 -17.30 -6.47
CA ALA A 134 1.29 -17.07 -7.91
C ALA A 134 2.38 -17.93 -8.59
N PRO A 135 2.18 -18.40 -9.84
CA PRO A 135 3.20 -19.14 -10.58
C PRO A 135 4.51 -18.36 -10.72
N PRO A 136 5.69 -19.03 -10.71
CA PRO A 136 6.99 -18.37 -10.84
C PRO A 136 7.13 -17.47 -12.07
N GLU A 137 6.53 -17.88 -13.19
CA GLU A 137 6.52 -17.12 -14.45
C GLU A 137 5.81 -15.79 -14.25
N MET A 138 4.72 -15.77 -13.48
CA MET A 138 3.97 -14.57 -13.16
C MET A 138 4.69 -13.68 -12.16
N GLN A 139 5.36 -14.27 -11.17
CA GLN A 139 6.22 -13.52 -10.26
C GLN A 139 7.32 -12.79 -11.03
N LEU A 140 8.00 -13.51 -11.94
CA LEU A 140 9.05 -12.94 -12.80
C LEU A 140 8.49 -11.81 -13.66
N ARG A 141 7.37 -12.06 -14.35
CA ARG A 141 6.70 -11.07 -15.18
C ARG A 141 6.37 -9.81 -14.39
N ARG A 142 5.76 -9.93 -13.20
CA ARG A 142 5.42 -8.78 -12.34
C ARG A 142 6.67 -8.03 -11.87
N LEU A 143 7.75 -8.73 -11.53
CA LEU A 143 9.00 -8.09 -11.12
C LEU A 143 9.66 -7.32 -12.25
N VAL A 144 9.62 -7.84 -13.48
CA VAL A 144 10.23 -7.20 -14.64
C VAL A 144 9.35 -6.08 -15.18
N GLU A 145 8.07 -6.35 -15.44
CA GLU A 145 7.18 -5.40 -16.11
C GLU A 145 6.72 -4.28 -15.17
N ARG A 146 6.34 -4.62 -13.94
CA ARG A 146 5.77 -3.64 -13.00
C ARG A 146 6.82 -2.99 -12.12
N ARG A 147 7.86 -3.74 -11.73
CA ARG A 147 8.95 -3.23 -10.87
C ARG A 147 10.25 -2.90 -11.60
N ARG A 148 10.22 -2.93 -12.95
CA ARG A 148 11.36 -2.62 -13.85
C ARG A 148 12.68 -3.30 -13.46
N MET A 149 12.60 -4.48 -12.82
CA MET A 149 13.78 -5.20 -12.33
C MET A 149 14.47 -5.94 -13.47
N ALA A 150 15.81 -6.01 -13.43
CA ALA A 150 16.55 -6.85 -14.37
C ALA A 150 16.11 -8.33 -14.24
N PRO A 151 15.86 -9.06 -15.35
CA PRO A 151 15.34 -10.43 -15.28
C PRO A 151 16.17 -11.38 -14.43
N ASP A 152 17.50 -11.28 -14.45
CA ASP A 152 18.37 -12.15 -13.66
C ASP A 152 18.33 -11.82 -12.16
N GLN A 153 18.22 -10.53 -11.82
CA GLN A 153 17.99 -10.10 -10.43
C GLN A 153 16.62 -10.58 -9.93
N ALA A 154 15.58 -10.50 -10.76
CA ALA A 154 14.24 -10.99 -10.42
C ALA A 154 14.24 -12.50 -10.16
N LYS A 155 14.88 -13.30 -11.03
CA LYS A 155 15.06 -14.74 -10.83
C LYS A 155 15.84 -15.05 -9.54
N GLN A 156 16.90 -14.31 -9.25
CA GLN A 156 17.68 -14.49 -8.03
C GLN A 156 16.82 -14.24 -6.78
N ARG A 157 16.00 -13.17 -6.77
CA ARG A 157 15.09 -12.87 -5.66
C ARG A 157 14.01 -13.92 -5.47
N ILE A 158 13.44 -14.45 -6.57
CA ILE A 158 12.45 -15.55 -6.50
C ILE A 158 13.10 -16.79 -5.88
N ARG A 159 14.31 -17.17 -6.33
CA ARG A 159 15.04 -18.35 -5.83
C ARG A 159 15.53 -18.22 -4.39
N ALA A 160 15.76 -17.00 -3.91
CA ALA A 160 16.22 -16.74 -2.56
C ALA A 160 15.13 -16.97 -1.48
N GLN A 161 13.88 -17.16 -1.88
CA GLN A 161 12.78 -17.39 -0.95
C GLN A 161 12.43 -18.87 -0.81
N GLY A 162 11.92 -19.24 0.38
CA GLY A 162 11.41 -20.58 0.64
C GLY A 162 10.26 -20.98 -0.27
N SER A 163 9.92 -22.26 -0.30
CA SER A 163 8.92 -22.81 -1.21
C SER A 163 7.53 -22.24 -0.92
N GLN A 164 6.84 -21.76 -1.97
CA GLN A 164 5.42 -21.38 -1.85
C GLN A 164 4.57 -22.55 -1.37
N ARG A 165 4.90 -23.77 -1.81
CA ARG A 165 4.18 -24.99 -1.43
C ARG A 165 4.30 -25.28 0.06
N GLU A 166 5.47 -25.07 0.65
CA GLU A 166 5.68 -25.28 2.09
C GLU A 166 4.85 -24.31 2.94
N LYS A 167 4.73 -23.05 2.50
CA LYS A 167 3.84 -22.07 3.13
C LYS A 167 2.37 -22.45 2.95
N ALA A 168 1.98 -22.84 1.74
CA ALA A 168 0.60 -23.22 1.42
C ALA A 168 0.10 -24.44 2.20
N ILE A 169 0.97 -25.42 2.48
CA ILE A 169 0.63 -26.60 3.32
C ILE A 169 0.26 -26.19 4.76
N LYS A 170 0.86 -25.10 5.26
CA LYS A 170 0.63 -24.59 6.61
C LYS A 170 -0.45 -23.50 6.66
N ALA A 171 -1.11 -23.21 5.54
CA ALA A 171 -2.11 -22.17 5.44
C ALA A 171 -3.49 -22.71 5.77
N ASP A 172 -4.32 -21.91 6.45
CA ASP A 172 -5.74 -22.18 6.54
C ASP A 172 -6.43 -21.84 5.22
N ILE A 173 -6.04 -20.71 4.62
CA ILE A 173 -6.58 -20.22 3.35
C ILE A 173 -5.45 -20.00 2.35
N ILE A 174 -5.59 -20.58 1.15
CA ILE A 174 -4.70 -20.32 0.01
C ILE A 174 -5.41 -19.40 -0.97
N ILE A 175 -4.80 -18.25 -1.27
CA ILE A 175 -5.31 -17.30 -2.25
C ILE A 175 -4.44 -17.39 -3.49
N ASP A 176 -4.95 -18.07 -4.51
CA ASP A 176 -4.34 -18.04 -5.83
C ASP A 176 -4.62 -16.71 -6.52
N ASN A 177 -3.57 -15.91 -6.67
CA ASN A 177 -3.62 -14.62 -7.35
C ASN A 177 -2.98 -14.70 -8.75
N SER A 178 -3.14 -15.84 -9.42
CA SER A 178 -2.75 -16.04 -10.82
C SER A 178 -3.77 -15.49 -11.82
N GLY A 179 -5.04 -15.34 -11.41
CA GLY A 179 -6.14 -14.93 -12.28
C GLY A 179 -6.48 -13.43 -12.24
N ALA A 180 -7.65 -13.10 -12.77
CA ALA A 180 -8.21 -11.76 -12.70
C ALA A 180 -8.52 -11.35 -11.25
N LEU A 181 -8.24 -10.10 -10.89
CA LEU A 181 -8.39 -9.61 -9.52
C LEU A 181 -9.82 -9.65 -8.99
N VAL A 182 -10.82 -9.62 -9.88
CA VAL A 182 -12.23 -9.84 -9.52
C VAL A 182 -12.42 -11.21 -8.87
N LYS A 183 -11.76 -12.26 -9.38
CA LYS A 183 -11.82 -13.61 -8.79
C LYS A 183 -11.10 -13.66 -7.45
N THR A 184 -9.91 -13.07 -7.36
CA THR A 184 -9.15 -12.95 -6.10
C THR A 184 -9.99 -12.25 -5.03
N TRP A 185 -10.68 -11.16 -5.39
CA TRP A 185 -11.59 -10.45 -4.50
C TRP A 185 -12.76 -11.31 -4.01
N GLN A 186 -13.40 -12.08 -4.90
CA GLN A 186 -14.49 -12.96 -4.50
C GLN A 186 -14.04 -14.00 -3.47
N ILE A 187 -12.85 -14.57 -3.65
CA ILE A 187 -12.24 -15.52 -2.72
C ILE A 187 -11.95 -14.84 -1.37
N VAL A 188 -11.27 -13.69 -1.39
CA VAL A 188 -10.94 -12.91 -0.19
C VAL A 188 -12.21 -12.52 0.59
N LYS A 189 -13.19 -11.96 -0.11
CA LYS A 189 -14.46 -11.54 0.50
C LYS A 189 -15.20 -12.71 1.12
N LYS A 190 -15.26 -13.85 0.42
CA LYS A 190 -15.90 -15.06 0.94
C LYS A 190 -15.24 -15.50 2.25
N HIS A 191 -13.94 -15.76 2.23
CA HIS A 191 -13.24 -16.24 3.41
C HIS A 191 -13.24 -15.25 4.58
N TYR A 192 -13.19 -13.94 4.28
CA TYR A 192 -13.31 -12.91 5.30
C TYR A 192 -14.70 -12.93 5.95
N THR A 193 -15.75 -13.02 5.14
CA THR A 193 -17.14 -13.08 5.63
C THR A 193 -17.37 -14.34 6.45
N ASP A 194 -16.96 -15.50 5.94
CA ASP A 194 -17.06 -16.79 6.64
C ASP A 194 -16.36 -16.73 8.00
N LEU A 195 -15.16 -16.14 8.06
CA LEU A 195 -14.39 -16.01 9.30
C LEU A 195 -15.04 -15.05 10.30
N VAL A 196 -15.58 -13.92 9.84
CA VAL A 196 -16.32 -12.96 10.68
C VAL A 196 -17.62 -13.57 11.20
N GLU A 197 -18.36 -14.31 10.37
CA GLU A 197 -19.61 -14.97 10.76
C GLU A 197 -19.36 -16.09 11.77
N ALA A 198 -18.34 -16.92 11.56
CA ALA A 198 -17.97 -18.00 12.48
C ALA A 198 -17.54 -17.49 13.87
N ASN A 199 -17.02 -16.26 13.94
CA ASN A 199 -16.55 -15.62 15.18
C ASN A 199 -17.52 -14.54 15.70
N ARG A 200 -18.72 -14.44 15.11
CA ARG A 200 -19.76 -13.55 15.61
C ARG A 200 -20.23 -14.11 16.96
N PRO A 201 -20.15 -13.35 18.06
CA PRO A 201 -20.71 -13.82 19.32
C PRO A 201 -22.20 -14.11 19.11
N VAL A 202 -22.67 -15.24 19.62
CA VAL A 202 -24.10 -15.59 19.64
C VAL A 202 -24.83 -14.52 20.43
N GLN A 203 -25.41 -13.55 19.73
CA GLN A 203 -26.33 -12.61 20.35
C GLN A 203 -27.67 -13.33 20.50
N VAL A 204 -28.12 -13.49 21.75
CA VAL A 204 -29.54 -13.65 22.05
C VAL A 204 -30.22 -12.40 21.50
N ALA A 205 -31.22 -12.59 20.64
CA ALA A 205 -31.91 -11.50 19.96
C ALA A 205 -32.34 -10.42 20.97
N PRO A 206 -31.96 -9.15 20.79
CA PRO A 206 -32.64 -8.06 21.47
C PRO A 206 -34.06 -7.93 20.89
N GLU A 207 -35.03 -7.64 21.75
CA GLU A 207 -36.37 -7.19 21.35
C GLU A 207 -36.25 -6.01 20.36
N PRO A 208 -37.16 -5.90 19.38
CA PRO A 208 -37.08 -4.84 18.39
C PRO A 208 -37.23 -3.47 19.08
N GLU A 209 -36.14 -2.71 19.14
CA GLU A 209 -36.23 -1.28 19.45
C GLU A 209 -37.04 -0.57 18.34
N PRO A 210 -37.78 0.50 18.68
CA PRO A 210 -38.63 1.20 17.73
C PRO A 210 -37.79 1.74 16.58
N VAL A 211 -38.26 1.52 15.37
CA VAL A 211 -37.68 2.08 14.14
C VAL A 211 -37.70 3.61 14.27
N GLU A 212 -36.56 4.20 14.60
CA GLU A 212 -36.35 5.63 14.42
C GLU A 212 -36.45 5.93 12.92
N ALA A 213 -37.39 6.81 12.60
CA ALA A 213 -37.72 7.19 11.24
C ALA A 213 -36.47 7.67 10.50
N ALA A 214 -36.30 7.19 9.26
CA ALA A 214 -35.32 7.68 8.33
C ALA A 214 -35.28 9.22 8.32
N PRO A 215 -34.10 9.86 8.32
CA PRO A 215 -34.05 11.29 8.12
C PRO A 215 -34.64 11.61 6.74
N THR A 216 -35.68 12.42 6.76
CA THR A 216 -36.28 13.08 5.59
C THR A 216 -35.16 13.71 4.74
N PRO A 217 -35.15 13.54 3.41
CA PRO A 217 -34.15 14.20 2.58
C PRO A 217 -34.29 15.72 2.75
N ALA A 218 -33.22 16.34 3.24
CA ALA A 218 -33.08 17.79 3.28
C ALA A 218 -33.12 18.35 1.84
N PRO A 219 -33.63 19.58 1.65
CA PRO A 219 -33.88 20.11 0.31
C PRO A 219 -32.57 20.26 -0.47
N GLU A 220 -32.63 19.82 -1.73
CA GLU A 220 -31.64 20.12 -2.77
C GLU A 220 -31.47 21.64 -2.86
N ASN A 221 -30.35 22.18 -2.38
CA ASN A 221 -29.82 23.44 -2.86
C ASN A 221 -28.33 23.61 -2.51
N SER A 222 -27.55 23.90 -3.56
CA SER A 222 -26.09 23.87 -3.67
C SER A 222 -25.47 22.47 -3.58
N ALA A 223 -24.94 21.98 -4.70
CA ALA A 223 -24.23 20.70 -4.74
C ALA A 223 -22.95 20.80 -3.88
N SER A 224 -23.02 20.36 -2.63
CA SER A 224 -21.88 20.36 -1.71
C SER A 224 -20.80 19.42 -2.23
N LEU A 225 -19.60 19.94 -2.46
CA LEU A 225 -18.44 19.16 -2.89
C LEU A 225 -17.97 18.26 -1.73
N VAL A 226 -17.86 16.95 -1.98
CA VAL A 226 -17.36 15.96 -1.00
C VAL A 226 -16.10 15.29 -1.54
N ILE A 227 -14.98 15.36 -0.82
CA ILE A 227 -13.72 14.69 -1.18
C ILE A 227 -13.43 13.56 -0.20
N ARG A 228 -13.44 12.32 -0.67
CA ARG A 228 -13.23 11.12 0.15
C ARG A 228 -12.41 10.05 -0.56
N ARG A 229 -11.96 9.06 0.19
CA ARG A 229 -11.35 7.84 -0.37
C ARG A 229 -12.33 7.17 -1.34
N ALA A 230 -11.81 6.72 -2.48
CA ALA A 230 -12.56 5.91 -3.41
C ALA A 230 -12.89 4.55 -2.77
N LYS A 231 -14.04 4.01 -3.13
CA LYS A 231 -14.54 2.70 -2.73
C LYS A 231 -14.85 1.89 -3.97
N ARG A 232 -15.04 0.58 -3.81
CA ARG A 232 -15.44 -0.31 -4.91
C ARG A 232 -16.70 0.17 -5.66
N ASP A 233 -17.67 0.74 -4.96
CA ASP A 233 -18.91 1.19 -5.60
C ASP A 233 -18.71 2.46 -6.46
N ASP A 234 -17.54 3.11 -6.35
CA ASP A 234 -17.16 4.25 -7.20
C ASP A 234 -16.56 3.84 -8.56
N LEU A 235 -16.20 2.57 -8.75
CA LEU A 235 -15.44 2.10 -9.93
C LEU A 235 -16.12 2.48 -11.25
N GLY A 236 -17.45 2.38 -11.34
CA GLY A 236 -18.20 2.79 -12.53
C GLY A 236 -18.15 4.30 -12.77
N GLY A 237 -18.19 5.10 -11.71
CA GLY A 237 -18.07 6.56 -11.80
C GLY A 237 -16.65 7.01 -12.16
N MET A 238 -15.63 6.31 -11.64
CA MET A 238 -14.22 6.55 -11.98
C MET A 238 -13.92 6.20 -13.44
N SER A 239 -14.37 5.04 -13.92
CA SER A 239 -14.26 4.64 -15.34
C SER A 239 -14.89 5.70 -16.26
N LYS A 240 -16.12 6.11 -15.94
CA LYS A 240 -16.82 7.18 -16.69
C LYS A 240 -16.07 8.52 -16.65
N LEU A 241 -15.48 8.88 -15.50
CA LEU A 241 -14.67 10.10 -15.38
C LEU A 241 -13.46 10.06 -16.30
N ILE A 242 -12.69 8.95 -16.31
CA ILE A 242 -11.50 8.80 -17.17
C ILE A 242 -11.89 8.90 -18.64
N SER A 243 -12.92 8.16 -19.04
CA SER A 243 -13.44 8.15 -20.40
C SER A 243 -13.87 9.56 -20.82
N THR A 244 -14.59 10.28 -19.96
CA THR A 244 -15.02 11.66 -20.24
C THR A 244 -13.82 12.63 -20.32
N ALA A 245 -12.91 12.59 -19.34
CA ALA A 245 -11.78 13.51 -19.24
C ALA A 245 -10.73 13.31 -20.34
N THR A 246 -10.68 12.13 -20.95
CA THR A 246 -9.76 11.78 -22.04
C THR A 246 -10.42 11.82 -23.42
N GLY A 247 -11.68 12.28 -23.50
CA GLY A 247 -12.44 12.30 -24.75
C GLY A 247 -12.69 10.91 -25.34
N GLY A 248 -12.71 9.87 -24.50
CA GLY A 248 -12.87 8.47 -24.88
C GLY A 248 -11.58 7.75 -25.27
N THR A 249 -10.43 8.42 -25.20
CA THR A 249 -9.13 7.81 -25.55
C THR A 249 -8.72 6.72 -24.56
N ILE A 250 -9.10 6.86 -23.29
CA ILE A 250 -8.93 5.82 -22.26
C ILE A 250 -10.32 5.45 -21.76
N ASP A 251 -10.75 4.21 -22.01
CA ASP A 251 -12.05 3.69 -21.57
C ASP A 251 -11.86 2.41 -20.75
N PRO A 252 -11.47 2.54 -19.47
CA PRO A 252 -11.11 1.39 -18.66
C PRO A 252 -12.36 0.65 -18.21
N ASP A 253 -12.34 -0.67 -18.29
CA ASP A 253 -13.45 -1.47 -17.77
C ASP A 253 -13.41 -1.55 -16.23
N ILE A 254 -14.42 -2.19 -15.63
CA ILE A 254 -14.50 -2.33 -14.17
C ILE A 254 -13.33 -3.17 -13.62
N SER A 255 -12.82 -4.14 -14.38
CA SER A 255 -11.68 -4.97 -13.99
C SER A 255 -10.39 -4.14 -13.96
N ASP A 256 -10.15 -3.31 -14.98
CA ASP A 256 -9.03 -2.37 -15.04
C ASP A 256 -9.07 -1.41 -13.85
N MET A 257 -10.25 -0.83 -13.58
CA MET A 257 -10.44 0.08 -12.46
C MET A 257 -10.24 -0.60 -11.11
N MET A 258 -10.64 -1.86 -10.99
CA MET A 258 -10.46 -2.66 -9.79
C MET A 258 -8.97 -2.97 -9.56
N GLU A 259 -8.21 -3.28 -10.61
CA GLU A 259 -6.76 -3.43 -10.52
C GLU A 259 -6.07 -2.16 -10.08
N SER A 260 -6.48 -1.03 -10.65
CA SER A 260 -6.06 0.29 -10.25
C SER A 260 -6.34 0.53 -8.75
N LEU A 261 -7.59 0.38 -8.30
CA LEU A 261 -7.99 0.60 -6.90
C LEU A 261 -7.22 -0.26 -5.90
N PHE A 262 -6.84 -1.49 -6.26
CA PHE A 262 -6.02 -2.34 -5.39
C PHE A 262 -4.51 -2.17 -5.56
N SER A 263 -4.03 -1.48 -6.57
CA SER A 263 -2.60 -1.23 -6.79
C SER A 263 -2.16 0.14 -6.28
N ARG A 264 -3.06 1.14 -6.25
CA ARG A 264 -2.80 2.47 -5.66
C ARG A 264 -3.98 2.98 -4.81
N ALA A 265 -3.71 3.96 -3.96
CA ALA A 265 -4.73 4.64 -3.18
C ALA A 265 -5.44 5.69 -4.05
N TYR A 266 -6.72 5.98 -3.78
CA TYR A 266 -7.47 6.98 -4.54
C TYR A 266 -8.29 7.92 -3.66
N LEU A 267 -8.38 9.19 -4.09
CA LEU A 267 -9.41 10.13 -3.68
C LEU A 267 -10.35 10.40 -4.85
N VAL A 268 -11.63 10.55 -4.54
CA VAL A 268 -12.67 10.99 -5.46
C VAL A 268 -13.35 12.23 -4.91
N ALA A 269 -13.62 13.20 -5.78
CA ALA A 269 -14.44 14.36 -5.51
C ALA A 269 -15.83 14.15 -6.09
N LEU A 270 -16.87 14.30 -5.27
CA LEU A 270 -18.26 14.16 -5.66
C LEU A 270 -18.97 15.51 -5.59
N SER A 271 -19.79 15.80 -6.59
CA SER A 271 -20.73 16.93 -6.59
C SER A 271 -22.07 16.45 -7.13
N GLY A 272 -23.15 16.65 -6.36
CA GLY A 272 -24.48 16.12 -6.72
C GLY A 272 -24.51 14.59 -6.89
N GLY A 273 -23.68 13.87 -6.13
CA GLY A 273 -23.56 12.40 -6.22
C GLY A 273 -22.74 11.89 -7.42
N GLN A 274 -22.28 12.77 -8.31
CA GLN A 274 -21.42 12.39 -9.44
C GLN A 274 -19.96 12.63 -9.14
N ILE A 275 -19.09 11.72 -9.57
CA ILE A 275 -17.64 11.89 -9.47
C ILE A 275 -17.21 12.94 -10.50
N VAL A 276 -16.66 14.05 -10.01
CA VAL A 276 -16.20 15.20 -10.80
C VAL A 276 -14.69 15.33 -10.86
N GLY A 277 -13.97 14.60 -10.02
CA GLY A 277 -12.51 14.54 -10.03
C GLY A 277 -11.99 13.32 -9.29
N MET A 278 -10.79 12.87 -9.65
CA MET A 278 -10.10 11.80 -8.95
C MET A 278 -8.59 11.99 -9.02
N VAL A 279 -7.88 11.43 -8.05
CA VAL A 279 -6.41 11.33 -8.04
C VAL A 279 -6.02 10.01 -7.41
N GLY A 280 -5.14 9.27 -8.07
CA GLY A 280 -4.53 8.05 -7.56
C GLY A 280 -3.10 8.32 -7.10
N TRP A 281 -2.62 7.59 -6.09
CA TRP A 281 -1.21 7.63 -5.73
C TRP A 281 -0.75 6.37 -5.00
N GLN A 282 0.55 6.14 -5.07
CA GLN A 282 1.25 5.09 -4.34
C GLN A 282 2.49 5.64 -3.68
N THR A 283 3.03 4.91 -2.69
CA THR A 283 4.23 5.33 -1.94
C THR A 283 5.22 4.19 -1.81
N GLU A 284 6.50 4.47 -2.01
CA GLU A 284 7.61 3.53 -1.80
C GLU A 284 8.88 4.29 -1.46
N ASN A 285 9.70 3.79 -0.54
CA ASN A 285 11.01 4.37 -0.18
C ASN A 285 11.03 5.90 0.01
N LEU A 286 10.02 6.44 0.72
CA LEU A 286 9.84 7.89 0.96
C LEU A 286 9.53 8.71 -0.30
N VAL A 287 9.10 8.08 -1.39
CA VAL A 287 8.63 8.73 -2.62
C VAL A 287 7.12 8.51 -2.73
N ALA A 288 6.36 9.56 -3.03
CA ALA A 288 4.96 9.48 -3.44
C ALA A 288 4.85 9.63 -4.95
N GLY A 289 4.14 8.72 -5.62
CA GLY A 289 3.88 8.75 -7.06
C GLY A 289 2.39 8.94 -7.32
N LEU A 290 2.00 10.13 -7.77
CA LEU A 290 0.64 10.49 -8.13
C LEU A 290 0.39 10.20 -9.61
N GLN A 291 -0.73 9.55 -9.88
CA GLN A 291 -1.22 9.16 -11.21
C GLN A 291 -2.73 9.38 -11.27
N ASP A 292 -3.28 9.24 -12.47
CA ASP A 292 -4.73 9.30 -12.72
C ASP A 292 -5.40 10.58 -12.16
N PHE A 293 -4.74 11.72 -12.30
CA PHE A 293 -5.29 12.99 -11.85
C PHE A 293 -6.20 13.58 -12.91
N TYR A 294 -7.50 13.31 -12.79
CA TYR A 294 -8.52 13.72 -13.76
C TYR A 294 -9.56 14.64 -13.13
N MET A 295 -10.07 15.55 -13.95
CA MET A 295 -11.21 16.42 -13.68
C MET A 295 -12.23 16.28 -14.79
N ILE A 296 -13.52 16.25 -14.46
CA ILE A 296 -14.59 16.13 -15.47
C ILE A 296 -14.68 17.37 -16.37
N LYS A 297 -14.20 18.51 -15.89
CA LYS A 297 -14.14 19.79 -16.62
C LYS A 297 -12.87 20.54 -16.28
N GLU A 298 -12.31 21.27 -17.24
CA GLU A 298 -11.09 22.06 -17.04
C GLU A 298 -11.23 23.12 -15.95
N SER A 299 -12.42 23.72 -15.79
CA SER A 299 -12.68 24.75 -14.77
C SER A 299 -12.57 24.23 -13.32
N LEU A 300 -12.55 22.92 -13.11
CA LEU A 300 -12.42 22.33 -11.78
C LEU A 300 -10.96 22.21 -11.32
N TRP A 301 -9.99 22.40 -12.20
CA TRP A 301 -8.57 22.41 -11.81
C TRP A 301 -8.25 23.53 -10.82
N SER A 302 -8.84 24.70 -10.97
CA SER A 302 -8.59 25.84 -10.07
C SER A 302 -9.40 25.81 -8.76
N THR A 303 -10.22 24.78 -8.52
CA THR A 303 -11.10 24.73 -7.34
C THR A 303 -11.11 23.39 -6.64
N VAL A 304 -11.33 22.30 -7.38
CA VAL A 304 -11.42 20.94 -6.84
C VAL A 304 -10.04 20.29 -6.78
N ALA A 305 -9.22 20.45 -7.82
CA ALA A 305 -7.91 19.81 -7.87
C ALA A 305 -6.99 20.28 -6.74
N GLU A 306 -7.01 21.58 -6.40
CA GLU A 306 -6.25 22.14 -5.28
C GLU A 306 -6.60 21.43 -3.94
N LYS A 307 -7.90 21.31 -3.65
CA LYS A 307 -8.36 20.64 -2.43
C LYS A 307 -8.01 19.14 -2.40
N MET A 308 -8.05 18.48 -3.55
CA MET A 308 -7.66 17.07 -3.65
C MET A 308 -6.16 16.89 -3.48
N LEU A 309 -5.35 17.71 -4.16
CA LEU A 309 -3.89 17.66 -4.09
C LEU A 309 -3.40 17.93 -2.67
N SER A 310 -3.92 18.97 -2.01
CA SER A 310 -3.61 19.28 -0.61
C SER A 310 -3.88 18.10 0.31
N LYS A 311 -5.01 17.39 0.14
CA LYS A 311 -5.34 16.20 0.93
C LYS A 311 -4.41 15.02 0.66
N VAL A 312 -3.95 14.84 -0.59
CA VAL A 312 -2.92 13.83 -0.89
C VAL A 312 -1.60 14.21 -0.23
N GLU A 313 -1.17 15.48 -0.34
CA GLU A 313 0.06 15.99 0.25
C GLU A 313 0.09 15.80 1.77
N GLU A 314 -1.01 16.06 2.47
CA GLU A 314 -1.16 15.77 3.90
C GLU A 314 -0.99 14.28 4.23
N GLU A 315 -1.60 13.39 3.45
CA GLU A 315 -1.51 11.95 3.67
C GLU A 315 -0.09 11.42 3.38
N VAL A 316 0.60 11.92 2.34
CA VAL A 316 1.97 11.48 2.03
C VAL A 316 3.02 12.10 2.95
N ASP A 317 2.79 13.31 3.47
CA ASP A 317 3.68 13.90 4.49
C ASP A 317 3.61 13.12 5.81
N SER A 318 2.41 12.62 6.18
CA SER A 318 2.26 11.73 7.34
C SER A 318 3.08 10.43 7.21
N LEU A 319 3.36 10.01 5.98
CA LEU A 319 4.18 8.83 5.66
C LEU A 319 5.68 9.18 5.52
N SER A 320 6.06 10.41 5.84
CA SER A 320 7.43 10.91 5.74
C SER A 320 8.02 10.86 4.33
N CYS A 321 7.18 11.02 3.30
CA CYS A 321 7.68 11.14 1.94
C CYS A 321 8.55 12.42 1.78
N GLU A 322 9.68 12.29 1.09
CA GLU A 322 10.58 13.40 0.77
C GLU A 322 10.14 14.16 -0.48
N VAL A 323 9.50 13.46 -1.42
CA VAL A 323 9.13 13.98 -2.74
C VAL A 323 7.78 13.44 -3.19
N ALA A 324 7.02 14.28 -3.89
CA ALA A 324 5.87 13.88 -4.69
C ALA A 324 6.25 13.96 -6.17
N LEU A 325 6.08 12.85 -6.89
CA LEU A 325 6.22 12.74 -8.34
C LEU A 325 4.81 12.68 -8.93
N VAL A 326 4.52 13.48 -9.95
CA VAL A 326 3.24 13.48 -10.66
C VAL A 326 3.48 13.16 -12.11
N PHE A 327 2.75 12.18 -12.63
CA PHE A 327 2.84 11.76 -14.03
C PHE A 327 1.59 12.22 -14.78
N VAL A 328 1.74 13.22 -15.64
CA VAL A 328 0.65 13.74 -16.47
C VAL A 328 0.79 13.13 -17.85
N LEU A 329 -0.22 12.35 -18.30
CA LEU A 329 -0.22 11.82 -19.65
C LEU A 329 -0.26 12.96 -20.67
N ASN A 330 0.49 12.84 -21.77
CA ASN A 330 0.56 13.90 -22.80
C ASN A 330 -0.82 14.29 -23.36
N GLN A 331 -1.75 13.34 -23.39
CA GLN A 331 -3.12 13.53 -23.86
C GLN A 331 -4.04 14.27 -22.88
N ALA A 332 -3.61 14.52 -21.63
CA ALA A 332 -4.40 15.26 -20.65
C ALA A 332 -4.42 16.78 -20.90
N GLY A 333 -3.68 17.25 -21.91
CA GLY A 333 -3.59 18.67 -22.28
C GLY A 333 -2.71 19.49 -21.34
N GLN A 334 -2.72 20.81 -21.53
CA GLN A 334 -1.83 21.72 -20.81
C GLN A 334 -2.34 22.07 -19.40
N LYS A 335 -3.65 21.99 -19.17
CA LYS A 335 -4.27 22.48 -17.94
C LYS A 335 -3.80 21.80 -16.64
N PRO A 336 -3.66 20.47 -16.60
CA PRO A 336 -3.09 19.79 -15.43
C PRO A 336 -1.67 20.27 -15.11
N ILE A 337 -0.87 20.53 -16.14
CA ILE A 337 0.53 20.95 -16.03
C ILE A 337 0.62 22.36 -15.45
N GLU A 338 -0.14 23.31 -16.01
CA GLU A 338 -0.23 24.69 -15.49
C GLU A 338 -0.69 24.71 -14.04
N PHE A 339 -1.68 23.88 -13.71
CA PHE A 339 -2.14 23.75 -12.34
C PHE A 339 -1.02 23.26 -11.42
N LEU A 340 -0.34 22.17 -11.77
CA LEU A 340 0.75 21.62 -10.94
C LEU A 340 1.90 22.62 -10.78
N GLU A 341 2.29 23.32 -11.85
CA GLU A 341 3.28 24.40 -11.81
C GLU A 341 2.86 25.51 -10.84
N SER A 342 1.57 25.89 -10.84
CA SER A 342 1.03 26.85 -9.86
C SER A 342 1.09 26.36 -8.41
N GLN A 343 1.15 25.03 -8.20
CA GLN A 343 1.27 24.37 -6.90
C GLN A 343 2.73 24.04 -6.53
N SER A 344 3.69 24.70 -7.20
CA SER A 344 5.14 24.53 -7.00
C SER A 344 5.70 23.16 -7.41
N TYR A 345 5.05 22.47 -8.35
CA TYR A 345 5.64 21.31 -9.01
C TYR A 345 6.51 21.76 -10.19
N GLU A 346 7.72 21.23 -10.28
CA GLU A 346 8.67 21.53 -11.35
C GLU A 346 8.74 20.37 -12.34
N ARG A 347 8.88 20.65 -13.63
CA ARG A 347 9.13 19.60 -14.63
C ARG A 347 10.52 18.99 -14.44
N ALA A 348 10.63 17.68 -14.61
CA ALA A 348 11.90 16.97 -14.54
C ALA A 348 11.97 15.82 -15.55
N GLU A 349 13.20 15.42 -15.88
CA GLU A 349 13.47 14.12 -16.47
C GLU A 349 13.86 13.15 -15.35
N SER A 350 13.50 11.88 -15.48
CA SER A 350 13.89 10.87 -14.47
C SER A 350 15.42 10.80 -14.29
N SER A 351 16.17 11.07 -15.36
CA SER A 351 17.64 11.16 -15.37
C SER A 351 18.21 12.26 -14.48
N THR A 352 17.48 13.35 -14.25
CA THR A 352 17.93 14.50 -13.44
C THR A 352 17.58 14.36 -11.97
N LEU A 353 16.66 13.45 -11.63
CA LEU A 353 16.37 13.11 -10.25
C LEU A 353 17.56 12.39 -9.60
N ILE A 354 17.67 12.59 -8.28
CA ILE A 354 18.62 11.86 -7.45
C ILE A 354 18.35 10.34 -7.48
N PRO A 355 19.35 9.48 -7.19
CA PRO A 355 19.23 8.03 -7.42
C PRO A 355 17.98 7.37 -6.83
N ASP A 356 17.65 7.64 -5.57
CA ASP A 356 16.51 7.01 -4.89
C ASP A 356 15.16 7.41 -5.52
N TRP A 357 15.01 8.69 -5.91
CA TRP A 357 13.79 9.18 -6.55
C TRP A 357 13.71 8.74 -8.01
N ARG A 358 14.86 8.63 -8.68
CA ARG A 358 14.99 8.15 -10.05
C ARG A 358 14.49 6.72 -10.19
N GLU A 359 14.82 5.84 -9.26
CA GLU A 359 14.36 4.44 -9.31
C GLU A 359 12.83 4.38 -9.34
N ALA A 360 12.17 5.08 -8.40
CA ALA A 360 10.70 5.17 -8.36
C ALA A 360 10.12 5.87 -9.60
N ALA A 361 10.75 6.94 -10.08
CA ALA A 361 10.31 7.63 -11.29
C ALA A 361 10.36 6.72 -12.52
N VAL A 362 11.46 6.01 -12.73
CA VAL A 362 11.62 5.06 -13.85
C VAL A 362 10.64 3.89 -13.71
N GLU A 363 10.40 3.42 -12.50
CA GLU A 363 9.45 2.33 -12.25
C GLU A 363 8.02 2.74 -12.60
N TRP A 364 7.61 3.95 -12.21
CA TRP A 364 6.20 4.34 -12.22
C TRP A 364 5.79 5.17 -13.43
N GLN A 365 6.72 5.78 -14.17
CA GLN A 365 6.40 6.67 -15.28
C GLN A 365 5.71 5.91 -16.44
N PRO A 366 4.47 6.30 -16.82
CA PRO A 366 3.82 5.77 -18.01
C PRO A 366 4.53 6.17 -19.30
N GLU A 367 4.44 5.31 -20.33
CA GLU A 367 4.90 5.64 -21.69
C GLU A 367 4.08 6.83 -22.23
N SER A 368 4.75 7.92 -22.62
CA SER A 368 4.13 9.20 -23.03
C SER A 368 3.48 10.02 -21.90
N SER A 369 4.26 10.29 -20.86
CA SER A 369 3.89 11.20 -19.78
C SER A 369 4.98 12.23 -19.49
N ILE A 370 4.55 13.39 -18.99
CA ILE A 370 5.40 14.43 -18.42
C ILE A 370 5.52 14.17 -16.93
N LEU A 371 6.76 14.14 -16.45
CA LEU A 371 7.09 14.05 -15.04
C LEU A 371 7.21 15.45 -14.45
N LEU A 372 6.44 15.69 -13.38
CA LEU A 372 6.64 16.83 -12.50
C LEU A 372 6.97 16.34 -11.09
N TYR A 373 7.70 17.13 -10.31
CA TYR A 373 8.03 16.79 -8.95
C TYR A 373 7.94 17.99 -8.01
N LYS A 374 7.64 17.73 -6.74
CA LYS A 374 7.68 18.71 -5.65
C LYS A 374 8.40 18.10 -4.47
N LYS A 375 9.38 18.82 -3.94
CA LYS A 375 10.01 18.45 -2.66
C LYS A 375 9.02 18.74 -1.55
N LEU A 376 8.69 17.72 -0.77
CA LEU A 376 7.79 17.86 0.38
C LEU A 376 8.56 18.28 1.64
N ARG A 377 9.89 18.15 1.63
CA ARG A 377 10.78 18.45 2.76
C ARG A 377 12.03 19.18 2.29
N GLU A 378 12.48 20.15 3.08
CA GLU A 378 13.76 20.84 2.84
C GLU A 378 14.96 19.94 3.16
N GLN A 379 14.87 19.15 4.22
CA GLN A 379 15.93 18.22 4.63
C GLN A 379 15.56 16.79 4.28
N ARG A 380 16.50 16.09 3.60
CA ARG A 380 16.34 14.66 3.30
C ARG A 380 16.43 13.82 4.57
N ILE A 381 15.59 12.80 4.65
CA ILE A 381 15.61 11.78 5.69
C ILE A 381 16.71 10.76 5.36
N MET A 382 16.81 10.37 4.09
CA MET A 382 17.91 9.58 3.53
C MET A 382 18.87 10.50 2.78
N VAL A 383 20.02 10.79 3.38
CA VAL A 383 21.13 11.42 2.67
C VAL A 383 22.02 10.27 2.19
N PRO A 384 22.11 9.98 0.87
CA PRO A 384 23.08 9.04 0.36
C PRO A 384 24.48 9.57 0.69
N MET A 385 25.31 8.69 1.25
CA MET A 385 26.74 8.94 1.49
C MET A 385 27.47 9.22 0.19
#